data_AF-A0A919ZXS3-F1
#
_entry.id   AF-A0A919ZXS3-F1
#
_cell.length_a   1.000
_cell.length_b   1.000
_cell.length_c   1.000
_cell.angle_alpha   90.00
_cell.angle_beta   90.00
_cell.angle_gamma   90.00
#
_symmetry.space_group_name_H-M   'P 1'
#
loop_
_entity.id
_entity.type
_entity.pdbx_description
1 polymer ?
#
loop_
_entity_poly.entity_id
_entity_poly.type
_entity_poly.pdbx_seq_one_letter_code
_entity_poly.pdbx_strand_id
1 'polypeptide(L)'
;MKKLFLLSLLISLISPIKTFAGFPEGEKGFDLKKFEESFKLPCDEIGNDECIARAFGVGACTWVFGIKKGKESKEALRIADEVLIALMKGNNLDINSIFEKDGSIKEVIEKEAVYRINFCKDITKLAIPKLIKKLPEGIELDDERIENLASVFPLQYLSMFEQMKKRKKTFKSFF
;
A
#
# COMPACT_ATOMS: atom_id res chain seq x y z
N MET A 1 -43.97 -28.86 3.58
CA MET A 1 -42.53 -28.96 3.27
C MET A 1 -41.99 -27.82 2.38
N LYS A 2 -42.62 -26.62 2.33
CA LYS A 2 -42.11 -25.46 1.55
C LYS A 2 -41.57 -24.31 2.41
N LYS A 3 -41.91 -24.27 3.70
CA LYS A 3 -41.49 -23.17 4.62
C LYS A 3 -40.08 -23.36 5.23
N LEU A 4 -39.56 -24.58 5.30
CA LEU A 4 -38.22 -24.85 5.83
C LEU A 4 -37.09 -24.56 4.83
N PHE A 5 -37.37 -24.62 3.52
CA PHE A 5 -36.38 -24.34 2.48
C PHE A 5 -36.10 -22.84 2.26
N LEU A 6 -37.03 -21.97 2.66
CA LEU A 6 -36.86 -20.52 2.56
C LEU A 6 -36.00 -19.97 3.71
N LEU A 7 -35.99 -20.62 4.88
CA LEU A 7 -35.20 -20.19 6.02
C LEU A 7 -33.70 -20.51 5.84
N SER A 8 -33.37 -21.61 5.15
CA SER A 8 -31.97 -21.96 4.85
C SER A 8 -31.32 -21.06 3.81
N LEU A 9 -32.08 -20.51 2.86
CA LEU A 9 -31.57 -19.53 1.88
C LEU A 9 -31.35 -18.13 2.48
N LEU A 10 -32.11 -17.76 3.52
CA LEU A 10 -31.95 -16.48 4.19
C LEU A 10 -30.71 -16.43 5.10
N ILE A 11 -30.29 -17.57 5.67
CA ILE A 11 -29.11 -17.65 6.55
C ILE A 11 -27.79 -17.57 5.74
N SER A 12 -27.77 -18.00 4.47
CA SER A 12 -26.56 -17.90 3.63
C SER A 12 -26.23 -16.47 3.18
N LEU A 13 -27.16 -15.52 3.31
CA LEU A 13 -26.98 -14.12 2.90
C LEU A 13 -26.47 -13.21 4.02
N ILE A 14 -26.37 -13.71 5.26
CA ILE A 14 -25.96 -12.91 6.44
C ILE A 14 -24.51 -13.21 6.85
N SER A 15 -23.86 -14.21 6.24
CA SER A 15 -22.43 -14.40 6.46
C SER A 15 -21.71 -13.21 5.82
N PRO A 16 -21.08 -12.30 6.60
CA PRO A 16 -20.17 -11.35 6.01
C PRO A 16 -19.07 -12.21 5.45
N ILE A 17 -19.02 -12.36 4.12
CA ILE A 17 -17.84 -12.87 3.46
C ILE A 17 -16.79 -11.82 3.80
N LYS A 18 -16.08 -12.05 4.91
CA LYS A 18 -14.80 -11.41 5.16
C LYS A 18 -13.91 -11.99 4.07
N THR A 19 -14.04 -11.45 2.86
CA THR A 19 -13.00 -11.55 1.85
C THR A 19 -11.83 -10.80 2.47
N PHE A 20 -11.07 -11.52 3.29
CA PHE A 20 -9.70 -11.12 3.54
C PHE A 20 -9.09 -11.20 2.15
N ALA A 21 -8.91 -10.06 1.50
CA ALA A 21 -8.13 -9.95 0.29
C ALA A 21 -6.71 -10.40 0.68
N GLY A 22 -6.50 -11.71 0.65
CA GLY A 22 -5.23 -12.33 0.95
C GLY A 22 -4.26 -11.79 -0.07
N PHE A 23 -3.37 -10.93 0.38
CA PHE A 23 -2.33 -10.36 -0.48
C PHE A 23 -1.59 -11.53 -1.14
N PRO A 24 -1.44 -11.55 -2.48
CA PRO A 24 -1.15 -12.74 -3.30
C PRO A 24 0.31 -13.19 -3.20
N GLU A 25 0.77 -13.41 -1.98
CA GLU A 25 2.03 -14.03 -1.64
C GLU A 25 1.77 -15.54 -1.59
N GLY A 26 2.24 -16.27 -2.60
CA GLY A 26 2.19 -17.73 -2.59
C GLY A 26 3.19 -18.31 -1.59
N GLU A 27 3.22 -19.64 -1.44
CA GLU A 27 4.16 -20.32 -0.53
C GLU A 27 5.64 -19.99 -0.79
N LYS A 28 5.99 -19.59 -2.03
CA LYS A 28 7.35 -19.24 -2.45
C LYS A 28 7.62 -17.72 -2.48
N GLY A 29 6.70 -16.90 -1.98
CA GLY A 29 6.76 -15.44 -2.06
C GLY A 29 6.04 -14.88 -3.29
N PHE A 30 6.43 -13.67 -3.71
CA PHE A 30 5.79 -12.96 -4.83
C PHE A 30 6.25 -13.50 -6.17
N ASP A 31 5.28 -13.84 -7.03
CA ASP A 31 5.55 -14.07 -8.45
C ASP A 31 5.61 -12.71 -9.16
N LEU A 32 6.78 -12.05 -9.08
CA LEU A 32 7.00 -10.74 -9.68
C LEU A 32 6.74 -10.73 -11.19
N LYS A 33 7.04 -11.84 -11.87
CA LYS A 33 6.78 -12.00 -13.30
C LYS A 33 5.28 -11.93 -13.60
N LYS A 34 4.45 -12.56 -12.77
CA LYS A 34 2.99 -12.43 -12.87
C LYS A 34 2.51 -11.00 -12.64
N PHE A 35 3.15 -10.21 -11.79
CA PHE A 35 2.81 -8.79 -11.64
C PHE A 35 3.18 -7.98 -12.89
N GLU A 36 4.36 -8.19 -13.46
CA GLU A 36 4.79 -7.50 -14.69
C GLU A 36 3.90 -7.87 -15.90
N GLU A 37 3.59 -9.16 -16.05
CA GLU A 37 2.92 -9.69 -17.24
C GLU A 37 1.39 -9.67 -17.13
N SER A 38 0.83 -9.97 -15.96
CA SER A 38 -0.61 -10.24 -15.78
C SER A 38 -1.38 -9.14 -15.03
N PHE A 39 -0.73 -8.33 -14.20
CA PHE A 39 -1.40 -7.21 -13.51
C PHE A 39 -1.37 -5.95 -14.37
N LYS A 40 -2.29 -5.91 -15.35
CA LYS A 40 -2.55 -4.71 -16.14
C LYS A 40 -3.61 -3.85 -15.46
N LEU A 41 -3.22 -2.65 -15.09
CA LEU A 41 -4.13 -1.60 -14.66
C LEU A 41 -4.71 -0.93 -15.92
N PRO A 42 -5.95 -0.41 -15.87
CA PRO A 42 -6.58 0.25 -17.02
C PRO A 42 -6.02 1.67 -17.21
N CYS A 43 -4.70 1.82 -17.31
CA CYS A 43 -4.02 3.14 -17.38
C CYS A 43 -4.48 3.97 -18.58
N ASP A 44 -4.85 3.32 -19.69
CA ASP A 44 -5.38 3.99 -20.89
C ASP A 44 -6.74 4.64 -20.64
N GLU A 45 -7.53 4.11 -19.70
CA GLU A 45 -8.85 4.64 -19.34
C GLU A 45 -8.76 5.71 -18.25
N ILE A 46 -7.89 5.50 -17.26
CA ILE A 46 -7.85 6.33 -16.04
C ILE A 46 -6.71 7.35 -16.02
N GLY A 47 -5.78 7.25 -16.97
CA GLY A 47 -4.58 8.08 -17.05
C GLY A 47 -3.43 7.60 -16.16
N ASN A 48 -2.21 7.99 -16.53
CA ASN A 48 -0.98 7.54 -15.88
C ASN A 48 -0.87 7.96 -14.41
N ASP A 49 -1.26 9.20 -14.08
CA ASP A 49 -1.14 9.73 -12.72
C ASP A 49 -2.00 8.91 -11.74
N GLU A 50 -3.26 8.64 -12.11
CA GLU A 50 -4.17 7.75 -11.36
C GLU A 50 -3.64 6.31 -11.30
N CYS A 51 -3.07 5.81 -12.40
CA CYS A 51 -2.51 4.46 -12.46
C CYS A 51 -1.33 4.29 -11.48
N ILE A 52 -0.44 5.28 -11.41
CA ILE A 52 0.67 5.29 -10.46
C ILE A 52 0.16 5.38 -9.02
N ALA A 53 -0.84 6.21 -8.75
CA ALA A 53 -1.46 6.31 -7.43
C ALA A 53 -2.04 4.95 -6.97
N ARG A 54 -2.65 4.17 -7.87
CA ARG A 54 -3.09 2.80 -7.58
C ARG A 54 -1.92 1.86 -7.30
N ALA A 55 -0.83 1.96 -8.05
CA ALA A 55 0.37 1.18 -7.80
C ALA A 55 0.99 1.49 -6.42
N PHE A 56 0.98 2.76 -5.99
CA PHE A 56 1.36 3.15 -4.62
C PHE A 56 0.45 2.55 -3.56
N GLY A 57 -0.86 2.51 -3.80
CA GLY A 57 -1.80 1.78 -2.95
C GLY A 57 -1.36 0.33 -2.75
N VAL A 58 -1.07 -0.39 -3.84
CA VAL A 58 -0.59 -1.77 -3.77
C VAL A 58 0.75 -1.87 -3.02
N GLY A 59 1.72 -1.02 -3.34
CA GLY A 59 3.04 -1.01 -2.68
C GLY A 59 2.94 -0.78 -1.16
N ALA A 60 2.26 0.28 -0.73
CA ALA A 60 2.10 0.58 0.70
C ALA A 60 1.36 -0.53 1.44
N CYS A 61 0.29 -1.07 0.84
CA CYS A 61 -0.45 -2.17 1.44
C CYS A 61 0.40 -3.45 1.52
N THR A 62 1.18 -3.76 0.48
CA THR A 62 2.15 -4.88 0.51
C THR A 62 3.04 -4.80 1.74
N TRP A 63 3.57 -3.60 2.02
CA TRP A 63 4.49 -3.38 3.11
C TRP A 63 3.85 -3.67 4.47
N VAL A 64 2.68 -3.09 4.75
CA VAL A 64 1.98 -3.29 6.03
C VAL A 64 1.45 -4.72 6.17
N PHE A 65 1.05 -5.36 5.08
CA PHE A 65 0.68 -6.79 5.09
C PHE A 65 1.87 -7.68 5.47
N GLY A 66 3.05 -7.41 4.91
CA GLY A 66 4.27 -8.14 5.23
C GLY A 66 4.61 -8.04 6.73
N ILE A 67 4.58 -6.82 7.28
CA ILE A 67 4.80 -6.58 8.71
C ILE A 67 3.74 -7.30 9.56
N LYS A 68 2.46 -7.19 9.19
CA LYS A 68 1.37 -7.88 9.89
C LYS A 68 1.60 -9.39 9.92
N LYS A 69 2.14 -9.99 8.85
CA LYS A 69 2.50 -11.42 8.76
C LYS A 69 3.79 -11.78 9.53
N GLY A 70 4.47 -10.82 10.14
CA GLY A 70 5.65 -11.05 10.98
C GLY A 70 6.99 -10.88 10.26
N LYS A 71 6.99 -10.36 9.02
CA LYS A 71 8.24 -9.99 8.36
C LYS A 71 8.88 -8.79 9.04
N GLU A 72 10.21 -8.76 9.03
CA GLU A 72 10.96 -7.58 9.45
C GLU A 72 10.67 -6.39 8.53
N SER A 73 10.58 -5.18 9.10
CA SER A 73 10.10 -3.99 8.38
C SER A 73 10.89 -3.69 7.10
N LYS A 74 12.22 -3.87 7.15
CA LYS A 74 13.11 -3.67 5.99
C LYS A 74 12.88 -4.73 4.90
N GLU A 75 12.66 -5.98 5.28
CA GLU A 75 12.36 -7.06 4.33
C GLU A 75 11.01 -6.82 3.67
N ALA A 76 9.99 -6.47 4.46
CA ALA A 76 8.67 -6.16 3.95
C ALA A 76 8.68 -4.94 3.01
N LEU A 77 9.49 -3.92 3.30
CA LEU A 77 9.64 -2.76 2.42
C LEU A 77 10.32 -3.13 1.10
N ARG A 78 11.42 -3.92 1.15
CA ARG A 78 12.10 -4.38 -0.08
C ARG A 78 11.14 -5.14 -1.01
N ILE A 79 10.32 -6.01 -0.43
CA ILE A 79 9.31 -6.76 -1.18
C ILE A 79 8.25 -5.83 -1.78
N ALA A 80 7.77 -4.85 -1.00
CA ALA A 80 6.83 -3.85 -1.48
C ALA A 80 7.40 -3.03 -2.66
N ASP A 81 8.68 -2.67 -2.59
CA ASP A 81 9.38 -1.96 -3.66
C ASP A 81 9.51 -2.84 -4.92
N GLU A 82 9.82 -4.13 -4.78
CA GLU A 82 9.86 -5.07 -5.90
C GLU A 82 8.50 -5.22 -6.59
N VAL A 83 7.42 -5.32 -5.82
CA VAL A 83 6.05 -5.35 -6.34
C VAL A 83 5.68 -4.05 -7.04
N LEU A 84 6.01 -2.89 -6.44
CA LEU A 84 5.77 -1.59 -7.04
C LEU A 84 6.52 -1.44 -8.37
N ILE A 85 7.81 -1.78 -8.40
CA ILE A 85 8.63 -1.72 -9.63
C ILE A 85 8.05 -2.63 -10.72
N ALA A 86 7.65 -3.86 -10.36
CA ALA A 86 7.03 -4.79 -11.29
C ALA A 86 5.74 -4.24 -11.89
N LEU A 87 4.86 -3.68 -11.05
CA LEU A 87 3.61 -3.05 -11.50
C LEU A 87 3.88 -1.86 -12.43
N MET A 88 4.84 -1.01 -12.08
CA MET A 88 5.18 0.15 -12.91
C MET A 88 5.73 -0.26 -14.27
N LYS A 89 6.67 -1.22 -14.31
CA LYS A 89 7.22 -1.74 -15.57
C LYS A 89 6.14 -2.41 -16.41
N GLY A 90 5.32 -3.26 -15.81
CA GLY A 90 4.24 -3.97 -16.48
C GLY A 90 3.20 -3.03 -17.11
N ASN A 91 3.04 -1.83 -16.56
CA ASN A 91 2.09 -0.83 -17.04
C ASN A 91 2.75 0.35 -17.77
N ASN A 92 4.05 0.24 -18.11
CA ASN A 92 4.80 1.29 -18.81
C ASN A 92 4.74 2.67 -18.14
N LEU A 93 4.79 2.69 -16.80
CA LEU A 93 4.72 3.89 -15.97
C LEU A 93 6.14 4.34 -15.56
N ASP A 94 6.44 5.63 -15.68
CA ASP A 94 7.68 6.22 -15.21
C ASP A 94 7.50 6.86 -13.83
N ILE A 95 8.25 6.41 -12.82
CA ILE A 95 8.20 6.95 -11.46
C ILE A 95 8.64 8.41 -11.41
N ASN A 96 9.42 8.88 -12.37
CA ASN A 96 9.83 10.28 -12.39
C ASN A 96 8.70 11.24 -12.79
N SER A 97 7.63 10.75 -13.41
CA SER A 97 6.48 11.56 -13.85
C SER A 97 5.60 12.02 -12.70
N ILE A 98 5.77 11.45 -11.50
CA ILE A 98 4.93 11.77 -10.33
C ILE A 98 5.30 13.09 -9.67
N PHE A 99 6.50 13.61 -9.95
CA PHE A 99 7.07 14.73 -9.20
C PHE A 99 6.86 16.06 -9.91
N GLU A 100 6.53 17.08 -9.13
CA GLU A 100 6.65 18.47 -9.52
C GLU A 100 8.12 18.90 -9.61
N LYS A 101 8.36 20.10 -10.16
CA LYS A 101 9.72 20.65 -10.35
C LYS A 101 10.50 20.84 -9.04
N ASP A 102 9.78 21.10 -7.95
CA ASP A 102 10.34 21.22 -6.61
C ASP A 102 10.65 19.85 -5.96
N GLY A 103 10.22 18.76 -6.60
CA GLY A 103 10.39 17.40 -6.12
C GLY A 103 9.30 16.92 -5.15
N SER A 104 8.25 17.71 -4.94
CA SER A 104 7.01 17.21 -4.31
C SER A 104 6.26 16.27 -5.26
N ILE A 105 5.42 15.38 -4.72
CA ILE A 105 4.50 14.58 -5.54
C ILE A 105 3.34 15.47 -6.00
N LYS A 106 2.91 15.32 -7.26
CA LYS A 106 1.74 16.02 -7.79
C LYS A 106 0.52 15.80 -6.90
N GLU A 107 -0.22 16.87 -6.62
CA GLU A 107 -1.37 16.83 -5.72
C GLU A 107 -2.44 15.79 -6.11
N VAL A 108 -2.69 15.61 -7.42
CA VAL A 108 -3.63 14.60 -7.94
C VAL A 108 -3.22 13.17 -7.57
N ILE A 109 -1.91 12.87 -7.64
CA ILE A 109 -1.36 11.56 -7.30
C ILE A 109 -1.38 11.37 -5.78
N GLU A 110 -1.03 12.40 -5.01
CA GLU A 110 -1.06 12.34 -3.55
C GLU A 110 -2.47 12.01 -3.05
N LYS A 111 -3.49 12.76 -3.49
CA LYS A 111 -4.88 12.55 -3.05
C LYS A 111 -5.36 11.13 -3.36
N GLU A 112 -5.15 10.67 -4.59
CA GLU A 112 -5.59 9.35 -4.99
C GLU A 112 -4.80 8.24 -4.29
N ALA A 113 -3.48 8.41 -4.14
CA ALA A 113 -2.66 7.43 -3.43
C ALA A 113 -3.07 7.34 -1.95
N VAL A 114 -3.31 8.48 -1.28
CA VAL A 114 -3.83 8.50 0.10
C VAL A 114 -5.16 7.75 0.20
N TYR A 115 -6.08 7.99 -0.72
CA TYR A 115 -7.35 7.26 -0.80
C TYR A 115 -7.12 5.75 -0.95
N ARG A 116 -6.25 5.32 -1.87
CA ARG A 116 -5.96 3.91 -2.14
C ARG A 116 -5.24 3.21 -0.98
N ILE A 117 -4.28 3.86 -0.36
CA ILE A 117 -3.53 3.30 0.78
C ILE A 117 -4.45 3.12 2.00
N ASN A 118 -5.45 4.00 2.18
CA ASN A 118 -6.41 3.87 3.27
C ASN A 118 -7.27 2.59 3.20
N PHE A 119 -7.36 1.90 2.06
CA PHE A 119 -8.02 0.59 2.00
C PHE A 119 -7.35 -0.47 2.90
N CYS A 120 -6.07 -0.31 3.24
CA CYS A 120 -5.38 -1.18 4.19
C CYS A 120 -5.17 -0.55 5.56
N LYS A 121 -5.89 0.52 5.92
CA LYS A 121 -5.75 1.21 7.22
C LYS A 121 -5.89 0.27 8.42
N ASP A 122 -6.86 -0.64 8.41
CA ASP A 122 -7.02 -1.62 9.49
C ASP A 122 -5.82 -2.55 9.63
N ILE A 123 -5.20 -2.92 8.51
CA ILE A 123 -3.97 -3.72 8.50
C ILE A 123 -2.79 -2.88 8.99
N THR A 124 -2.73 -1.61 8.62
CA THR A 124 -1.75 -0.65 9.13
C THR A 124 -1.82 -0.54 10.64
N LYS A 125 -3.02 -0.45 11.23
CA LYS A 125 -3.22 -0.46 12.70
C LYS A 125 -2.59 -1.70 13.35
N LEU A 126 -2.78 -2.87 12.74
CA LEU A 126 -2.19 -4.13 13.23
C LEU A 126 -0.67 -4.23 13.00
N ALA A 127 -0.13 -3.50 12.02
CA ALA A 127 1.29 -3.48 11.70
C ALA A 127 2.08 -2.48 12.58
N ILE A 128 1.46 -1.38 13.00
CA ILE A 128 2.12 -0.29 13.77
C ILE A 128 2.83 -0.79 15.04
N PRO A 129 2.21 -1.61 15.92
CA PRO A 129 2.89 -2.13 17.11
C PRO A 129 4.12 -2.98 16.79
N LYS A 130 4.17 -3.61 15.61
CA LYS A 130 5.32 -4.40 15.16
C LYS A 130 6.41 -3.53 14.52
N LEU A 131 6.03 -2.40 13.95
CA LEU A 131 6.93 -1.44 13.31
C LEU A 131 7.64 -0.57 14.35
N ILE A 132 6.95 -0.17 15.42
CA ILE A 132 7.51 0.63 16.50
C ILE A 132 8.20 -0.28 17.51
N LYS A 133 9.52 -0.46 17.35
CA LYS A 133 10.34 -1.28 18.26
C LYS A 133 10.67 -0.58 19.57
N LYS A 134 10.64 0.75 19.60
CA LYS A 134 10.95 1.56 20.80
C LYS A 134 10.16 2.86 20.77
N LEU A 135 9.48 3.15 21.87
CA LEU A 135 8.84 4.45 22.12
C LEU A 135 9.75 5.30 23.01
N PRO A 136 9.64 6.63 22.93
CA PRO A 136 10.20 7.53 23.94
C PRO A 136 9.66 7.18 25.33
N GLU A 137 10.45 7.48 26.36
CA GLU A 137 10.08 7.22 27.75
C GLU A 137 8.79 7.99 28.11
N GLY A 138 7.86 7.31 28.80
CA GLY A 138 6.55 7.88 29.15
C GLY A 138 5.52 7.94 28.00
N ILE A 139 5.84 7.43 26.80
CA ILE A 139 4.89 7.33 25.70
C ILE A 139 4.40 5.90 25.54
N GLU A 140 3.08 5.73 25.64
CA GLU A 140 2.40 4.47 25.35
C GLU A 140 1.80 4.48 23.95
N LEU A 141 1.75 3.29 23.34
CA LEU A 141 1.09 3.08 22.05
C LEU A 141 -0.33 2.59 22.30
N ASP A 142 -1.16 3.51 22.78
CA ASP A 142 -2.60 3.30 22.97
C ASP A 142 -3.37 3.26 21.62
N ASP A 143 -4.65 2.90 21.70
CA ASP A 143 -5.50 2.76 20.52
C ASP A 143 -5.68 4.07 19.74
N GLU A 144 -5.73 5.21 20.44
CA GLU A 144 -5.84 6.53 19.82
C GLU A 144 -4.56 6.86 19.02
N ARG A 145 -3.39 6.58 19.59
CA ARG A 145 -2.11 6.78 18.94
C ARG A 145 -1.95 5.84 17.74
N ILE A 146 -2.39 4.58 17.85
CA ILE A 146 -2.42 3.65 16.72
C ILE A 146 -3.32 4.17 15.60
N GLU A 147 -4.51 4.67 15.94
CA GLU A 147 -5.45 5.25 14.97
C GLU A 147 -4.86 6.48 14.26
N ASN A 148 -4.22 7.38 15.02
CA ASN A 148 -3.57 8.57 14.49
C ASN A 148 -2.39 8.21 13.58
N LEU A 149 -1.53 7.28 14.01
CA LEU A 149 -0.40 6.78 13.22
C LEU A 149 -0.88 6.10 11.93
N ALA A 150 -1.94 5.30 11.98
CA ALA A 150 -2.52 4.67 10.81
C ALA A 150 -3.12 5.69 9.84
N SER A 151 -3.67 6.79 10.35
CA SER A 151 -4.25 7.86 9.54
C SER A 151 -3.20 8.69 8.79
N VAL A 152 -2.01 8.89 9.38
CA VAL A 152 -0.91 9.63 8.74
C VAL A 152 0.02 8.75 7.90
N PHE A 153 -0.09 7.42 8.02
CA PHE A 153 0.74 6.47 7.30
C PHE A 153 0.78 6.68 5.76
N PRO A 154 -0.33 6.96 5.06
CA PRO A 154 -0.29 7.21 3.62
C PRO A 154 0.65 8.37 3.24
N LEU A 155 0.54 9.49 3.97
CA LEU A 155 1.40 10.66 3.76
C LEU A 155 2.86 10.35 4.10
N GLN A 156 3.09 9.61 5.18
CA GLN A 156 4.43 9.16 5.55
C GLN A 156 5.06 8.32 4.42
N TYR A 157 4.32 7.36 3.87
CA TYR A 157 4.78 6.49 2.79
C TYR A 157 5.18 7.30 1.55
N LEU A 158 4.32 8.23 1.11
CA LEU A 158 4.60 9.11 -0.03
C LEU A 158 5.80 10.03 0.21
N SER A 159 5.95 10.55 1.43
CA SER A 159 7.10 11.40 1.80
C SER A 159 8.45 10.71 1.62
N MET A 160 8.50 9.36 1.68
CA MET A 160 9.73 8.61 1.45
C MET A 160 10.24 8.81 0.02
N PHE A 161 9.34 8.81 -0.96
CA PHE A 161 9.68 9.04 -2.37
C PHE A 161 10.13 10.48 -2.62
N GLU A 162 9.44 11.46 -2.03
CA GLU A 162 9.87 12.86 -2.11
C GLU A 162 11.27 13.07 -1.53
N GLN A 163 11.54 12.49 -0.36
CA GLN A 163 12.85 12.58 0.28
C GLN A 163 13.94 11.97 -0.60
N MET A 164 13.67 10.81 -1.22
CA MET A 164 14.59 10.20 -2.18
C MET A 164 14.83 11.10 -3.39
N LYS A 165 13.78 11.70 -3.95
CA LYS A 165 13.89 12.64 -5.09
C LYS A 165 14.69 13.88 -4.74
N LYS A 166 14.37 14.53 -3.62
CA LYS A 166 15.01 15.76 -3.14
C LYS A 166 16.48 15.51 -2.80
N ARG A 167 16.81 14.41 -2.12
CA ARG A 167 18.21 14.00 -1.89
C ARG A 167 18.98 13.80 -3.19
N LYS A 168 18.39 13.11 -4.18
CA LYS A 168 19.02 12.90 -5.51
C LYS A 168 19.28 14.23 -6.23
N LYS A 169 18.38 15.21 -6.12
CA LYS A 169 18.56 16.56 -6.67
C LYS A 169 19.72 17.29 -5.99
N THR A 170 19.80 17.23 -4.66
CA THR A 170 20.92 17.78 -3.89
C THR A 170 22.25 17.15 -4.29
N PHE A 171 22.35 15.82 -4.37
CA PHE A 171 23.58 15.16 -4.81
C PHE A 171 23.99 15.57 -6.23
N LYS A 172 23.03 15.73 -7.16
CA LYS A 172 23.31 16.22 -8.52
C LYS A 172 23.73 17.68 -8.60
N SER A 173 23.43 18.53 -7.61
CA SER A 173 23.84 19.93 -7.61
C SER A 173 25.23 20.16 -7.01
N PHE A 174 25.83 19.14 -6.40
CA PHE A 174 27.18 19.19 -5.81
C PHE A 174 28.29 18.71 -6.76
N PHE A 175 27.95 18.17 -7.92
CA PHE A 175 28.88 17.73 -8.99
C PHE A 175 28.52 18.44 -10.30
#